data_AF-A0A964XAE3-F1
#
_entry.id   AF-A0A964XAE3-F1
#
_cell.length_a   1.000
_cell.length_b   1.000
_cell.length_c   1.000
_cell.angle_alpha   90.00
_cell.angle_beta   90.00
_cell.angle_gamma   90.00
#
_symmetry.space_group_name_H-M   'P 1'
#
loop_
_entity.id
_entity.type
_entity.pdbx_description
1 polymer ?
#
loop_
_entity_poly.entity_id
_entity_poly.type
_entity_poly.pdbx_seq_one_letter_code
_entity_poly.pdbx_strand_id
1 'polypeptide(L)'
;GRREAFFLVGGFMALWIIGYGAVQALAPKLLGGPAQSEDAITAKAIFWAGLLVPIPFALALAVWLAGSPAPWLTATLVAGLLLFGFVFAVNSSVHSYLILAFGAADRITRDVGFYYMANASGRLVGTFLSGASYQIGGLALCLATAGGMALASWLAARRLA
;
A
#
# COMPACT_ATOMS: atom_id res chain seq x y z
N GLY A 1 15.93 -27.05 2.47
CA GLY A 1 17.02 -26.58 1.59
C GLY A 1 16.53 -25.55 0.58
N ARG A 2 16.47 -25.87 -0.74
CA ARG A 2 15.94 -24.95 -1.78
C ARG A 2 14.45 -25.12 -2.10
N ARG A 3 13.96 -26.37 -2.12
CA ARG A 3 12.55 -26.71 -2.37
C ARG A 3 11.60 -26.12 -1.31
N GLU A 4 12.03 -26.19 -0.05
CA GLU A 4 11.30 -25.66 1.09
C GLU A 4 11.20 -24.14 1.05
N ALA A 5 12.32 -23.43 0.81
CA ALA A 5 12.32 -21.99 0.63
C ALA A 5 11.43 -21.55 -0.55
N PHE A 6 11.45 -22.31 -1.65
CA PHE A 6 10.56 -22.08 -2.80
C PHE A 6 9.08 -22.16 -2.41
N PHE A 7 8.67 -23.21 -1.69
CA PHE A 7 7.28 -23.34 -1.24
C PHE A 7 6.88 -22.30 -0.20
N LEU A 8 7.79 -21.94 0.71
CA LEU A 8 7.52 -20.90 1.72
C LEU A 8 7.33 -19.52 1.08
N VAL A 9 8.26 -19.10 0.23
CA VAL A 9 8.17 -17.79 -0.44
C VAL A 9 7.02 -17.77 -1.44
N GLY A 10 6.88 -18.82 -2.26
CA GLY A 10 5.78 -18.93 -3.23
C GLY A 10 4.41 -18.98 -2.55
N GLY A 11 4.29 -19.74 -1.46
CA GLY A 11 3.07 -19.82 -0.65
C GLY A 11 2.72 -18.49 0.01
N PHE A 12 3.73 -17.80 0.57
CA PHE A 12 3.54 -16.45 1.12
C PHE A 12 3.06 -15.46 0.05
N MET A 13 3.69 -15.43 -1.12
CA MET A 13 3.28 -14.55 -2.22
C MET A 13 1.89 -14.91 -2.76
N ALA A 14 1.53 -16.19 -2.82
CA ALA A 14 0.19 -16.63 -3.21
C ALA A 14 -0.86 -16.15 -2.20
N LEU A 15 -0.63 -16.36 -0.91
CA LEU A 15 -1.51 -15.87 0.17
C LEU A 15 -1.63 -14.35 0.15
N TRP A 16 -0.53 -13.65 -0.11
CA TRP A 16 -0.52 -12.19 -0.26
C TRP A 16 -1.46 -11.73 -1.39
N ILE A 17 -1.34 -12.32 -2.57
CA ILE A 17 -2.17 -11.97 -3.73
C ILE A 17 -3.65 -12.30 -3.48
N ILE A 18 -3.95 -13.49 -2.97
CA ILE A 18 -5.31 -13.93 -2.68
C ILE A 18 -5.95 -13.06 -1.60
N GLY A 19 -5.23 -12.81 -0.50
CA GLY A 19 -5.70 -11.97 0.58
C GLY A 19 -5.98 -10.55 0.13
N TYR A 20 -5.09 -9.96 -0.67
CA TYR A 20 -5.28 -8.64 -1.27
C TYR A 20 -6.56 -8.59 -2.11
N GLY A 21 -6.77 -9.55 -3.02
CA GLY A 21 -7.98 -9.63 -3.84
C GLY A 21 -9.25 -9.82 -3.02
N ALA A 22 -9.20 -10.64 -1.96
CA ALA A 22 -10.34 -10.84 -1.05
C ALA A 22 -10.74 -9.54 -0.34
N VAL A 23 -9.77 -8.75 0.12
CA VAL A 23 -10.03 -7.44 0.75
C VAL A 23 -10.65 -6.48 -0.27
N GLN A 24 -10.15 -6.42 -1.50
CA GLN A 24 -10.72 -5.58 -2.55
C GLN A 24 -12.16 -5.97 -2.90
N ALA A 25 -12.47 -7.26 -2.94
CA ALA A 25 -13.84 -7.75 -3.15
C ALA A 25 -14.79 -7.37 -1.99
N LEU A 26 -14.27 -7.25 -0.77
CA LEU A 26 -15.01 -6.80 0.41
C LEU A 26 -15.05 -5.28 0.56
N ALA A 27 -14.22 -4.54 -0.18
CA ALA A 27 -14.08 -3.09 -0.06
C ALA A 27 -15.42 -2.33 -0.19
N PRO A 28 -16.37 -2.69 -1.09
CA PRO A 28 -17.68 -2.02 -1.13
C PRO A 28 -18.47 -2.12 0.18
N LYS A 29 -18.33 -3.23 0.92
CA LYS A 29 -18.97 -3.39 2.24
C LYS A 29 -18.28 -2.56 3.33
N LEU A 30 -16.96 -2.43 3.26
CA LEU A 30 -16.14 -1.64 4.20
C LEU A 30 -16.28 -0.14 3.96
N LEU A 31 -16.42 0.25 2.70
CA LEU A 31 -16.42 1.63 2.24
C LEU A 31 -17.82 2.18 2.04
N GLY A 32 -18.89 1.40 2.19
CA GLY A 32 -20.24 1.85 1.94
C GLY A 32 -20.65 1.77 0.46
N GLY A 33 -21.96 1.64 0.23
CA GLY A 33 -22.53 1.43 -1.11
C GLY A 33 -22.42 2.66 -2.03
N PRO A 34 -22.84 2.51 -3.30
CA PRO A 34 -22.67 3.52 -4.35
C PRO A 34 -23.43 4.84 -4.15
N ALA A 35 -24.26 4.98 -3.11
CA ALA A 35 -25.05 6.18 -2.83
C ALA A 35 -24.33 7.23 -1.97
N GLN A 36 -23.02 7.07 -1.74
CA GLN A 36 -22.25 8.04 -0.97
C GLN A 36 -21.89 9.28 -1.79
N SER A 37 -21.85 10.43 -1.13
CA SER A 37 -21.37 11.67 -1.76
C SER A 37 -19.87 11.60 -2.05
N GLU A 38 -19.43 12.35 -3.06
CA GLU A 38 -18.02 12.47 -3.43
C GLU A 38 -17.15 12.93 -2.24
N ASP A 39 -17.65 13.87 -1.43
CA ASP A 39 -16.96 14.34 -0.21
C ASP A 39 -16.74 13.21 0.80
N ALA A 40 -17.74 12.35 1.01
CA ALA A 40 -17.64 11.25 1.96
C ALA A 40 -16.63 10.20 1.51
N ILE A 41 -16.52 9.96 0.20
CA ILE A 41 -15.57 9.01 -0.39
C ILE A 41 -14.16 9.61 -0.40
N THR A 42 -14.03 10.90 -0.66
CA THR A 42 -12.76 11.65 -0.56
C THR A 42 -12.22 11.62 0.87
N ALA A 43 -13.06 11.86 1.87
CA ALA A 43 -12.69 11.75 3.28
C ALA A 43 -12.19 10.34 3.63
N LYS A 44 -12.81 9.29 3.07
CA LYS A 44 -12.34 7.90 3.23
C LYS A 44 -10.99 7.69 2.57
N ALA A 45 -10.76 8.19 1.36
CA ALA A 45 -9.48 8.09 0.69
C ALA A 45 -8.36 8.71 1.55
N ILE A 46 -8.60 9.91 2.09
CA ILE A 46 -7.65 10.60 2.97
C ILE A 46 -7.42 9.81 4.27
N PHE A 47 -8.48 9.28 4.88
CA PHE A 47 -8.39 8.49 6.10
C PHE A 47 -7.58 7.21 5.91
N TRP A 48 -7.90 6.40 4.89
CA TRP A 48 -7.21 5.14 4.61
C TRP A 48 -5.76 5.36 4.17
N ALA A 49 -5.48 6.41 3.40
CA ALA A 49 -4.11 6.81 3.09
C ALA A 49 -3.33 7.23 4.35
N GLY A 50 -3.98 7.92 5.30
CA GLY A 50 -3.38 8.31 6.58
C GLY A 50 -3.04 7.11 7.46
N LEU A 51 -3.90 6.08 7.49
CA LEU A 51 -3.65 4.84 8.22
C LEU A 51 -2.46 4.03 7.68
N LEU A 52 -2.10 4.21 6.41
CA LEU A 52 -0.92 3.55 5.82
C LEU A 52 0.39 4.11 6.35
N VAL A 53 0.44 5.39 6.70
CA VAL A 53 1.68 6.10 7.08
C VAL A 53 2.37 5.49 8.30
N PRO A 54 1.71 5.26 9.46
CA PRO A 54 2.41 4.81 10.66
C PRO A 54 2.96 3.39 10.55
N ILE A 55 2.36 2.51 9.75
CA ILE A 55 2.74 1.09 9.66
C ILE A 55 4.21 0.88 9.25
N PRO A 56 4.68 1.37 8.08
CA PRO A 56 6.07 1.21 7.66
C PRO A 56 7.06 1.91 8.61
N PHE A 57 6.70 3.05 9.21
CA PHE A 57 7.57 3.70 10.20
C PHE A 57 7.68 2.88 11.50
N ALA A 58 6.59 2.30 11.99
CA ALA A 58 6.61 1.42 13.16
C ALA A 58 7.46 0.17 12.89
N LEU A 59 7.36 -0.41 11.70
CA LEU A 59 8.19 -1.55 11.30
C LEU A 59 9.66 -1.16 11.14
N ALA A 60 9.95 0.02 10.56
CA ALA A 60 11.31 0.54 10.47
C ALA A 60 11.94 0.72 11.85
N LEU A 61 11.18 1.28 12.80
CA LEU A 61 11.61 1.45 14.18
C LEU A 61 11.85 0.10 14.86
N ALA A 62 10.95 -0.88 14.68
CA ALA A 62 11.12 -2.22 15.24
C ALA A 62 12.40 -2.90 14.74
N VAL A 63 12.71 -2.78 13.44
CA VAL A 63 13.96 -3.32 12.86
C VAL A 63 15.18 -2.59 13.42
N TRP A 64 15.12 -1.26 13.53
CA TRP A 64 16.22 -0.47 14.06
C TRP A 64 16.51 -0.79 15.54
N LEU A 65 15.47 -0.94 16.36
CA LEU A 65 15.61 -1.29 17.78
C LEU A 65 16.07 -2.73 18.01
N ALA A 66 15.70 -3.66 17.12
CA ALA A 66 16.08 -5.06 17.27
C ALA A 66 17.59 -5.30 17.09
N GLY A 67 18.25 -4.53 16.20
CA GLY A 67 19.69 -4.59 15.91
C GLY A 67 20.19 -5.88 15.25
N SER A 68 19.52 -7.02 15.47
CA SER A 68 19.84 -8.33 14.92
C SER A 68 18.56 -9.10 14.54
N PRO A 69 18.64 -10.06 13.59
CA PRO A 69 17.52 -10.92 13.27
C PRO A 69 17.05 -11.73 14.48
N ALA A 70 15.75 -11.70 14.77
CA ALA A 70 15.13 -12.46 15.85
C ALA A 70 13.77 -13.03 15.42
N PRO A 71 13.35 -14.20 15.93
CA PRO A 71 12.05 -14.80 15.55
C PRO A 71 10.85 -13.88 15.79
N TRP A 72 10.85 -13.14 16.90
CA TRP A 72 9.80 -12.16 17.21
C TRP A 72 9.75 -11.04 16.17
N LEU A 73 10.91 -10.56 15.71
CA LEU A 73 11.00 -9.50 14.70
C LEU A 73 10.44 -9.98 13.36
N THR A 74 10.76 -11.21 12.96
CA THR A 74 10.19 -11.81 11.75
C THR A 74 8.67 -11.89 11.84
N ALA A 75 8.12 -12.35 12.98
CA ALA A 75 6.68 -12.40 13.19
C ALA A 75 6.04 -11.00 13.15
N THR A 76 6.67 -9.99 13.77
CA THR A 76 6.24 -8.59 13.73
C THR A 76 6.24 -8.04 12.31
N LEU A 77 7.28 -8.29 11.52
CA LEU A 77 7.37 -7.85 10.14
C LEU A 77 6.29 -8.50 9.27
N VAL A 78 6.08 -9.81 9.39
CA VAL A 78 5.03 -10.52 8.65
C VAL A 78 3.65 -9.96 9.01
N ALA A 79 3.33 -9.84 10.30
CA ALA A 79 2.05 -9.32 10.76
C ALA A 79 1.82 -7.87 10.31
N GLY A 80 2.83 -7.01 10.44
CA GLY A 80 2.74 -5.62 10.02
C GLY A 80 2.64 -5.45 8.51
N LEU A 81 3.32 -6.28 7.72
CA LEU A 81 3.18 -6.28 6.26
C LEU A 81 1.79 -6.76 5.84
N LEU A 82 1.21 -7.77 6.50
CA LEU A 82 -0.17 -8.20 6.23
C LEU A 82 -1.17 -7.09 6.58
N LEU A 83 -0.97 -6.39 7.70
CA LEU A 83 -1.77 -5.22 8.06
C LEU A 83 -1.63 -4.10 7.02
N PHE A 84 -0.40 -3.80 6.59
CA PHE A 84 -0.14 -2.85 5.52
C PHE A 84 -0.89 -3.25 4.25
N GLY A 85 -0.81 -4.52 3.85
CA GLY A 85 -1.49 -5.07 2.68
C GLY A 85 -3.01 -4.92 2.76
N PHE A 86 -3.62 -5.16 3.93
CA PHE A 86 -5.04 -4.95 4.17
C PHE A 86 -5.43 -3.48 3.97
N VAL A 87 -4.78 -2.55 4.68
CA VAL A 87 -5.08 -1.12 4.59
C VAL A 87 -4.83 -0.61 3.16
N PHE A 88 -3.77 -1.10 2.51
CA PHE A 88 -3.39 -0.73 1.15
C PHE A 88 -4.42 -1.21 0.12
N ALA A 89 -4.96 -2.42 0.28
CA ALA A 89 -6.02 -2.94 -0.56
C ALA A 89 -7.28 -2.07 -0.50
N VAL A 90 -7.70 -1.68 0.71
CA VAL A 90 -8.86 -0.79 0.89
C VAL A 90 -8.59 0.57 0.24
N ASN A 91 -7.43 1.19 0.51
CA ASN A 91 -7.05 2.47 -0.09
C ASN A 91 -7.00 2.42 -1.63
N SER A 92 -6.45 1.35 -2.20
CA SER A 92 -6.37 1.15 -3.65
C SER A 92 -7.76 1.02 -4.29
N SER A 93 -8.72 0.37 -3.61
CA SER A 93 -10.11 0.28 -4.06
C SER A 93 -10.79 1.66 -4.10
N VAL A 94 -10.61 2.49 -3.06
CA VAL A 94 -11.16 3.85 -3.04
C VAL A 94 -10.59 4.69 -4.18
N HIS A 95 -9.27 4.64 -4.38
CA HIS A 95 -8.61 5.46 -5.41
C HIS A 95 -9.10 5.10 -6.83
N SER A 96 -9.25 3.81 -7.11
CA SER A 96 -9.76 3.33 -8.41
C SER A 96 -11.19 3.80 -8.67
N TYR A 97 -12.02 3.85 -7.62
CA TYR A 97 -13.36 4.41 -7.70
C TYR A 97 -13.34 5.93 -7.97
N LEU A 98 -12.52 6.69 -7.24
CA LEU A 98 -12.46 8.16 -7.37
C LEU A 98 -12.06 8.61 -8.78
N ILE A 99 -11.21 7.85 -9.48
CA ILE A 99 -10.83 8.15 -10.87
C ILE A 99 -12.04 8.07 -11.80
N LEU A 100 -12.94 7.10 -11.57
CA LEU A 100 -14.17 6.98 -12.34
C LEU A 100 -15.21 8.02 -11.93
N ALA A 101 -15.29 8.34 -10.65
CA ALA A 101 -16.23 9.34 -10.13
C ALA A 101 -15.89 10.77 -10.58
N PHE A 102 -14.61 11.14 -10.58
CA PHE A 102 -14.15 12.47 -11.02
C PHE A 102 -13.91 12.58 -12.53
N GLY A 103 -13.89 11.45 -13.25
CA GLY A 103 -13.66 11.42 -14.69
C GLY A 103 -14.85 11.93 -15.47
N ALA A 104 -14.64 12.90 -16.36
CA ALA A 104 -15.67 13.36 -17.29
C ALA A 104 -15.89 12.33 -18.42
N ALA A 105 -17.14 12.14 -18.85
CA ALA A 105 -17.50 11.10 -19.83
C ALA A 105 -16.75 11.22 -21.17
N ASP A 106 -16.37 12.43 -21.58
CA ASP A 106 -15.59 12.70 -22.80
C ASP A 106 -14.09 12.41 -22.66
N ARG A 107 -13.58 12.26 -21.43
CA ARG A 107 -12.14 12.15 -21.10
C ARG A 107 -11.77 10.91 -20.31
N ILE A 108 -12.74 10.05 -19.99
CA ILE A 108 -12.55 8.90 -19.11
C ILE A 108 -11.39 7.99 -19.53
N THR A 109 -11.22 7.72 -20.83
CA THR A 109 -10.11 6.88 -21.33
C THR A 109 -8.75 7.51 -21.07
N ARG A 110 -8.64 8.84 -21.17
CA ARG A 110 -7.40 9.57 -20.90
C ARG A 110 -7.08 9.57 -19.41
N ASP A 111 -8.08 9.79 -18.57
CA ASP A 111 -7.90 9.85 -17.12
C ASP A 111 -7.51 8.48 -16.55
N VAL A 112 -8.14 7.41 -17.06
CA VAL A 112 -7.75 6.02 -16.76
C VAL A 112 -6.34 5.71 -17.26
N GLY A 113 -5.98 6.16 -18.47
CA GLY A 113 -4.62 6.01 -19.00
C GLY A 113 -3.57 6.68 -18.13
N PHE A 114 -3.84 7.91 -17.67
CA PHE A 114 -2.97 8.64 -16.74
C PHE A 114 -2.81 7.92 -15.41
N TYR A 115 -3.90 7.38 -14.86
CA TYR A 115 -3.85 6.56 -13.64
C TYR A 115 -2.92 5.34 -13.79
N TYR A 116 -3.05 4.56 -14.87
CA TYR A 116 -2.19 3.40 -15.09
C TYR A 116 -0.73 3.79 -15.27
N MET A 117 -0.43 4.88 -15.99
CA MET A 117 0.94 5.41 -16.10
C MET A 117 1.51 5.83 -14.74
N ALA A 118 0.72 6.52 -13.92
CA ALA A 118 1.10 6.92 -12.58
C ALA A 118 1.36 5.70 -11.69
N ASN A 119 0.52 4.66 -11.76
CA ASN A 119 0.69 3.41 -11.03
C ASN A 119 2.00 2.68 -11.43
N ALA A 120 2.25 2.54 -12.73
CA ALA A 120 3.47 1.93 -13.24
C ALA A 120 4.72 2.71 -12.83
N SER A 121 4.67 4.05 -12.92
CA SER A 121 5.76 4.93 -12.48
C SER A 121 6.03 4.80 -10.99
N GLY A 122 4.98 4.78 -10.16
CA GLY A 122 5.11 4.55 -8.72
C GLY A 122 5.75 3.21 -8.39
N ARG A 123 5.39 2.12 -9.10
CA ARG A 123 6.02 0.80 -8.94
C ARG A 123 7.49 0.81 -9.34
N LEU A 124 7.84 1.48 -10.44
CA LEU A 124 9.23 1.61 -10.88
C LEU A 124 10.06 2.38 -9.84
N VAL A 125 9.60 3.57 -9.43
CA VAL A 125 10.27 4.40 -8.43
C VAL A 125 10.41 3.65 -7.11
N GLY A 126 9.34 3.00 -6.64
CA GLY A 126 9.37 2.22 -5.40
C GLY A 126 10.35 1.03 -5.46
N THR A 127 10.43 0.33 -6.60
CA THR A 127 11.37 -0.78 -6.80
C THR A 127 12.82 -0.31 -6.82
N PHE A 128 13.09 0.82 -7.49
CA PHE A 128 14.42 1.41 -7.51
C PHE A 128 14.83 1.90 -6.12
N LEU A 129 13.95 2.67 -5.45
CA LEU A 129 14.23 3.22 -4.13
C LEU A 129 14.36 2.14 -3.06
N SER A 130 13.61 1.03 -3.15
CA SER A 130 13.78 -0.09 -2.21
C SER A 130 15.16 -0.72 -2.33
N GLY A 131 15.66 -0.95 -3.55
CA GLY A 131 17.01 -1.45 -3.79
C GLY A 131 18.11 -0.48 -3.35
N ALA A 132 17.95 0.82 -3.62
CA ALA A 132 18.92 1.84 -3.23
C ALA A 132 18.97 2.03 -1.70
N SER A 133 17.81 2.19 -1.05
CA SER A 133 17.70 2.36 0.40
C SER A 133 18.18 1.12 1.17
N TYR A 134 17.90 -0.08 0.68
CA TYR A 134 18.38 -1.31 1.29
C TYR A 134 19.90 -1.41 1.25
N GLN A 135 20.55 -1.03 0.15
CA GLN A 135 22.02 -1.03 0.07
C GLN A 135 22.67 -0.02 1.02
N ILE A 136 22.02 1.11 1.28
CA ILE A 136 22.56 2.19 2.12
C ILE A 136 22.31 1.92 3.62
N GLY A 137 21.10 1.51 4.00
CA GLY A 137 20.67 1.45 5.39
C GLY A 137 19.85 0.20 5.74
N GLY A 138 19.92 -0.83 4.90
CA GLY A 138 19.25 -2.10 5.13
C GLY A 138 17.72 -2.00 5.15
N LEU A 139 17.10 -2.99 5.80
CA LEU A 139 15.64 -3.12 5.85
C LEU A 139 14.97 -1.94 6.56
N ALA A 140 15.59 -1.40 7.62
CA ALA A 140 15.03 -0.26 8.37
C ALA A 140 14.87 0.97 7.47
N LEU A 141 15.90 1.32 6.69
CA LEU A 141 15.84 2.46 5.78
C LEU A 141 14.87 2.22 4.61
N CYS A 142 14.77 0.99 4.11
CA CYS A 142 13.79 0.62 3.10
C CYS A 142 12.35 0.83 3.58
N LEU A 143 12.03 0.40 4.80
CA LEU A 143 10.72 0.60 5.42
C LEU A 143 10.46 2.08 5.70
N ALA A 144 11.44 2.82 6.22
CA ALA A 144 11.31 4.26 6.44
C ALA A 144 11.07 5.03 5.13
N THR A 145 11.73 4.63 4.05
CA THR A 145 11.53 5.22 2.70
C THR A 145 10.11 4.95 2.20
N ALA A 146 9.61 3.72 2.35
CA ALA A 146 8.22 3.40 2.04
C ALA A 146 7.23 4.22 2.89
N GLY A 147 7.52 4.46 4.17
CA GLY A 147 6.75 5.35 5.03
C GLY A 147 6.77 6.80 4.55
N GLY A 148 7.91 7.31 4.09
CA GLY A 148 8.03 8.62 3.47
C GLY A 148 7.19 8.76 2.20
N MET A 149 7.19 7.73 1.34
CA MET A 149 6.34 7.69 0.14
C MET A 149 4.85 7.64 0.50
N ALA A 150 4.46 6.85 1.49
CA ALA A 150 3.09 6.80 1.99
C ALA A 150 2.64 8.16 2.57
N LEU A 151 3.52 8.82 3.32
CA LEU A 151 3.29 10.16 3.85
C LEU A 151 3.10 11.18 2.73
N ALA A 152 3.98 11.17 1.72
CA ALA A 152 3.85 12.04 0.55
C ALA A 152 2.52 11.82 -0.19
N SER A 153 2.10 10.55 -0.35
CA SER A 153 0.81 10.19 -0.93
C SER A 153 -0.36 10.75 -0.11
N TRP A 154 -0.33 10.60 1.22
CA TRP A 154 -1.36 11.13 2.11
C TRP A 154 -1.44 12.66 2.05
N LEU A 155 -0.31 13.36 2.06
CA LEU A 155 -0.26 14.82 1.91
C LEU A 155 -0.83 15.29 0.57
N ALA A 156 -0.61 14.52 -0.51
CA ALA A 156 -1.23 14.79 -1.81
C ALA A 156 -2.75 14.54 -1.78
N ALA A 157 -3.19 13.43 -1.19
CA ALA A 157 -4.61 13.09 -1.06
C ALA A 157 -5.41 14.13 -0.28
N ARG A 158 -4.80 14.78 0.74
CA ARG A 158 -5.43 15.86 1.50
C ARG A 158 -5.80 17.09 0.67
N ARG A 159 -5.24 17.24 -0.54
CA ARG A 159 -5.57 18.34 -1.46
C ARG A 159 -6.85 18.10 -2.27
N LEU A 160 -7.47 16.92 -2.13
CA LEU A 160 -8.75 16.58 -2.76
C LEU A 160 -9.95 17.13 -1.98
N ALA A 161 -9.76 17.50 -0.71
CA ALA A 161 -10.79 18.06 0.16
C ALA A 161 -10.76 19.61 0.14
#